data_AF-A0A2C5ZVP8-F1
#
_entry.id   AF-A0A2C5ZVP8-F1
#
_cell.length_a   1.000
_cell.length_b   1.000
_cell.length_c   1.000
_cell.angle_alpha   90.00
_cell.angle_beta   90.00
_cell.angle_gamma   90.00
#
_symmetry.space_group_name_H-M   'P 1'
#
loop_
_entity.id
_entity.type
_entity.pdbx_description
1 polymer ?
#
loop_
_entity_poly.entity_id
_entity_poly.type
_entity_poly.pdbx_seq_one_letter_code
_entity_poly.pdbx_strand_id
1 'polypeptide(L)'
;MRLGATEIDAVINIGKARSNDWAYVERELRALNQLVVAAGGLLKVIFENELLQLGRDEDEAAIARLCRICTDLRVGFVKTGTGYGFVRRADGAYVARGAAPAHLALMRRHAGPGVGVKAAG
;
A
#
# COMPACT_ATOMS: atom_id res chain seq x y z
N MET A 1 -5.99 -2.03 -18.85
CA MET A 1 -5.59 -3.24 -19.58
C MET A 1 -5.79 -3.15 -21.10
N ARG A 2 -6.77 -2.40 -21.62
CA ARG A 2 -6.95 -2.16 -23.07
C ARG A 2 -5.70 -1.68 -23.82
N LEU A 3 -4.79 -0.96 -23.14
CA LEU A 3 -3.51 -0.50 -23.67
C LEU A 3 -2.36 -1.52 -23.49
N GLY A 4 -2.66 -2.79 -23.19
CA GLY A 4 -1.67 -3.87 -23.07
C GLY A 4 -1.07 -4.08 -21.68
N ALA A 5 -1.41 -3.25 -20.68
CA ALA A 5 -0.94 -3.47 -19.30
C ALA A 5 -1.52 -4.77 -18.72
N THR A 6 -0.64 -5.64 -18.22
CA THR A 6 -0.96 -6.91 -17.51
C THR A 6 -1.00 -6.75 -15.99
N GLU A 7 -0.46 -5.64 -15.49
CA GLU A 7 -0.38 -5.34 -14.06
C GLU A 7 -0.76 -3.87 -13.83
N ILE A 8 -1.38 -3.59 -12.68
CA ILE A 8 -1.71 -2.24 -12.23
C ILE A 8 -1.14 -2.03 -10.83
N ASP A 9 -0.30 -1.01 -10.66
CA ASP A 9 0.16 -0.55 -9.35
C ASP A 9 -0.71 0.67 -8.95
N ALA A 10 -1.61 0.49 -7.98
CA ALA A 10 -2.52 1.55 -7.53
C ALA A 10 -2.15 2.04 -6.12
N VAL A 11 -2.23 3.35 -5.88
CA VAL A 11 -2.01 3.95 -4.56
C VAL A 11 -3.32 3.95 -3.78
N ILE A 12 -3.28 3.58 -2.50
CA ILE A 12 -4.43 3.69 -1.61
C ILE A 12 -4.85 5.16 -1.45
N ASN A 13 -6.09 5.39 -1.03
CA ASN A 13 -6.43 6.69 -0.45
C ASN A 13 -5.75 6.87 0.92
N ILE A 14 -4.57 7.50 0.92
CA ILE A 14 -3.74 7.73 2.12
C ILE A 14 -4.51 8.57 3.15
N GLY A 15 -5.25 9.59 2.71
CA GLY A 15 -6.05 10.43 3.60
C GLY A 15 -7.10 9.63 4.38
N LYS A 16 -7.76 8.69 3.70
CA LYS A 16 -8.76 7.79 4.31
C LYS A 16 -8.14 6.77 5.26
N ALA A 17 -6.98 6.22 4.92
CA ALA A 17 -6.22 5.37 5.84
C ALA A 17 -5.81 6.15 7.10
N ARG A 18 -5.30 7.38 6.93
CA ARG A 18 -4.92 8.25 8.05
C ARG A 18 -6.10 8.68 8.92
N SER A 19 -7.29 8.85 8.34
CA SER A 19 -8.51 9.16 9.09
C SER A 19 -9.21 7.91 9.64
N ASN A 20 -8.57 6.74 9.61
CA ASN A 20 -9.14 5.46 10.05
C ASN A 20 -10.45 5.05 9.33
N ASP A 21 -10.72 5.57 8.12
CA ASP A 21 -11.88 5.21 7.31
C ASP A 21 -11.61 3.93 6.52
N TRP A 22 -11.43 2.83 7.26
CA TRP A 22 -11.03 1.54 6.72
C TRP A 22 -12.10 0.91 5.82
N ALA A 23 -13.37 1.20 6.07
CA ALA A 23 -14.47 0.74 5.22
C ALA A 23 -14.40 1.37 3.82
N TYR A 24 -14.02 2.65 3.73
CA TYR A 24 -13.75 3.28 2.44
C TYR A 24 -12.58 2.61 1.73
N VAL A 25 -11.44 2.46 2.42
CA VAL A 25 -10.21 1.88 1.84
C VAL A 25 -10.47 0.47 1.32
N GLU A 26 -11.14 -0.39 2.10
CA GLU A 26 -11.47 -1.74 1.66
C GLU A 26 -12.40 -1.75 0.44
N ARG A 27 -13.45 -0.91 0.44
CA ARG A 27 -14.41 -0.83 -0.68
C ARG A 27 -13.73 -0.38 -1.97
N GLU A 28 -12.87 0.62 -1.90
CA GLU A 28 -12.11 1.13 -3.04
C GLU A 28 -11.17 0.06 -3.60
N LEU A 29 -10.39 -0.59 -2.75
CA LEU A 29 -9.48 -1.65 -3.15
C LEU A 29 -10.21 -2.88 -3.71
N ARG A 30 -11.38 -3.22 -3.15
CA ARG A 30 -12.23 -4.30 -3.65
C ARG A 30 -12.70 -4.01 -5.07
N ALA A 31 -13.21 -2.81 -5.32
CA ALA A 31 -13.67 -2.40 -6.63
C ALA A 31 -12.52 -2.39 -7.66
N LEU A 32 -11.36 -1.84 -7.29
CA LEU A 32 -10.18 -1.86 -8.16
C LEU A 32 -9.71 -3.29 -8.47
N ASN A 33 -9.60 -4.16 -7.46
CA ASN A 33 -9.14 -5.52 -7.67
C ASN A 33 -10.10 -6.31 -8.58
N GLN A 34 -11.41 -6.16 -8.37
CA GLN A 34 -12.43 -6.79 -9.23
C GLN A 34 -12.28 -6.36 -10.70
N LEU A 35 -12.10 -5.07 -10.96
CA LEU A 35 -11.91 -4.55 -12.31
C LEU A 35 -10.62 -5.06 -12.97
N VAL A 36 -9.53 -5.09 -12.21
CA VAL A 36 -8.22 -5.55 -12.71
C VAL A 36 -8.25 -7.05 -13.01
N VAL A 37 -8.77 -7.86 -12.07
CA VAL A 37 -8.88 -9.32 -12.23
C VAL A 37 -9.85 -9.70 -13.35
N ALA A 38 -11.00 -9.02 -13.46
CA ALA A 38 -11.96 -9.28 -14.54
C ALA A 38 -11.38 -9.00 -15.94
N ALA A 39 -10.38 -8.13 -16.03
CA ALA A 39 -9.65 -7.85 -17.25
C ALA A 39 -8.40 -8.75 -17.45
N GLY A 40 -8.20 -9.76 -16.59
CA GLY A 40 -7.08 -10.71 -16.66
C GLY A 40 -5.77 -10.19 -16.07
N GLY A 41 -5.81 -9.14 -15.27
CA GLY A 41 -4.63 -8.48 -14.72
C GLY A 41 -4.35 -8.79 -13.25
N LEU A 42 -3.23 -8.26 -12.79
CA LEU A 42 -2.78 -8.36 -11.41
C LEU A 42 -2.70 -6.98 -10.75
N LEU A 43 -3.34 -6.81 -9.60
CA LEU A 43 -3.29 -5.57 -8.81
C LEU A 43 -2.14 -5.62 -7.79
N LYS A 44 -1.34 -4.55 -7.76
CA LYS A 44 -0.41 -4.23 -6.67
C LYS A 44 -0.89 -2.98 -5.95
N VAL A 45 -0.93 -3.03 -4.62
CA VAL A 45 -1.44 -1.93 -3.79
C VAL A 45 -0.29 -1.21 -3.12
N ILE A 46 -0.09 0.07 -3.43
CA ILE A 46 0.91 0.94 -2.83
C ILE A 46 0.31 1.60 -1.59
N PHE A 47 0.95 1.37 -0.44
CA PHE A 47 0.51 1.95 0.85
C PHE A 47 1.04 3.35 1.08
N GLU A 48 2.19 3.66 0.48
CA GLU A 48 2.95 4.89 0.75
C GLU A 48 3.31 5.01 2.24
N ASN A 49 4.02 4.01 2.75
CA ASN A 49 4.30 3.83 4.19
C ASN A 49 4.84 5.10 4.86
N GLU A 50 5.63 5.91 4.15
CA GLU A 50 6.19 7.16 4.68
C GLU A 50 5.17 8.24 5.01
N LEU A 51 3.99 8.19 4.39
CA LEU A 51 2.90 9.14 4.58
C LEU A 51 1.82 8.62 5.53
N LEU A 52 1.93 7.39 6.04
CA LEU A 52 1.00 6.83 7.03
C LEU A 52 1.22 7.34 8.46
N GLN A 53 2.00 8.42 8.64
CA GLN A 53 2.42 9.00 9.93
C GLN A 53 1.23 9.43 10.82
N LEU A 54 0.73 8.48 11.60
CA LEU A 54 -0.26 8.57 12.67
C LEU A 54 0.41 8.53 14.06
N GLY A 55 1.66 8.06 14.12
CA GLY A 55 2.43 7.83 15.34
C GLY A 55 3.02 6.43 15.28
N ARG A 56 4.22 6.17 15.80
CA ARG A 56 4.99 4.93 15.48
C ARG A 56 4.17 3.64 15.58
N ASP A 57 3.45 3.43 16.68
CA ASP A 57 2.65 2.23 16.89
C ASP A 57 1.40 2.18 15.99
N GLU A 58 0.82 3.35 15.69
CA GLU A 58 -0.32 3.48 14.78
C GLU A 58 0.07 3.30 13.31
N ASP A 59 1.29 3.71 12.93
CA ASP A 59 1.87 3.50 11.59
C ASP A 59 2.00 2.01 11.29
N GLU A 60 2.58 1.25 12.23
CA GLU A 60 2.72 -0.20 12.10
C GLU A 60 1.37 -0.90 12.06
N ALA A 61 0.42 -0.47 12.91
CA ALA A 61 -0.94 -0.99 12.92
C ALA A 61 -1.67 -0.73 11.60
N ALA A 62 -1.48 0.44 10.98
CA ALA A 62 -2.02 0.80 9.68
C ALA A 62 -1.46 -0.08 8.57
N ILE A 63 -0.14 -0.27 8.50
CA ILE A 63 0.52 -1.16 7.52
C ILE A 63 0.00 -2.59 7.68
N ALA A 64 -0.05 -3.09 8.92
CA ALA A 64 -0.56 -4.43 9.21
C ALA A 64 -2.03 -4.59 8.80
N ARG A 65 -2.85 -3.55 9.00
CA ARG A 65 -4.27 -3.55 8.61
C ARG A 65 -4.43 -3.55 7.09
N LEU A 66 -3.67 -2.74 6.38
CA LEU A 66 -3.66 -2.73 4.92
C LEU A 66 -3.23 -4.08 4.34
N CYS A 67 -2.21 -4.73 4.92
CA CYS A 67 -1.83 -6.10 4.56
C CYS A 67 -2.97 -7.11 4.73
N ARG A 68 -3.72 -7.03 5.84
CA ARG A 68 -4.89 -7.90 6.08
C ARG A 68 -5.99 -7.66 5.05
N ILE A 69 -6.38 -6.40 4.83
CA ILE A 69 -7.36 -6.01 3.79
C ILE A 69 -6.94 -6.56 2.43
N CYS A 70 -5.69 -6.34 2.03
CA CYS A 70 -5.15 -6.83 0.77
C CYS A 70 -5.14 -8.36 0.65
N THR A 71 -4.92 -9.06 1.77
CA THR A 71 -4.98 -10.51 1.85
C THR A 71 -6.40 -11.03 1.67
N ASP A 72 -7.37 -10.43 2.36
CA ASP A 72 -8.79 -10.80 2.26
C ASP A 72 -9.33 -10.57 0.84
N LEU A 73 -8.87 -9.49 0.20
CA LEU A 73 -9.20 -9.16 -1.18
C LEU A 73 -8.41 -9.97 -2.22
N ARG A 74 -7.40 -10.75 -1.80
CA ARG A 74 -6.51 -11.55 -2.66
C ARG A 74 -5.86 -10.72 -3.77
N VAL A 75 -5.31 -9.56 -3.44
CA VAL A 75 -4.50 -8.77 -4.38
C VAL A 75 -3.19 -9.51 -4.68
N GLY A 76 -2.53 -9.19 -5.80
CA GLY A 76 -1.28 -9.86 -6.17
C GLY A 76 -0.10 -9.43 -5.30
N PHE A 77 0.05 -8.12 -5.05
CA PHE A 77 1.13 -7.60 -4.23
C PHE A 77 0.70 -6.43 -3.35
N VAL A 78 1.41 -6.27 -2.23
CA VAL A 78 1.50 -5.02 -1.48
C VAL A 78 2.85 -4.35 -1.75
N LYS A 79 2.88 -3.02 -1.87
CA LYS A 79 4.04 -2.24 -2.30
C LYS A 79 4.29 -1.07 -1.32
N THR A 80 5.55 -0.84 -0.97
CA THR A 80 5.95 0.12 0.08
C THR A 80 5.61 1.56 -0.26
N GLY A 81 5.99 2.05 -1.45
CA GLY A 81 5.81 3.44 -1.83
C GLY A 81 5.84 3.69 -3.35
N THR A 82 5.51 4.91 -3.75
CA THR A 82 5.60 5.38 -5.14
C THR A 82 7.00 5.83 -5.53
N GLY A 83 7.82 6.17 -4.53
CA GLY A 83 9.10 6.88 -4.70
C GLY A 83 8.97 8.41 -4.70
N TYR A 84 7.76 8.92 -4.44
CA TYR A 84 7.49 10.35 -4.35
C TYR A 84 6.92 10.78 -2.99
N GLY A 85 6.96 9.88 -1.99
CA GLY A 85 6.49 10.11 -0.62
C GLY A 85 7.45 10.97 0.21
N PHE A 86 7.75 12.19 -0.23
CA PHE A 86 8.68 13.08 0.46
C PHE A 86 8.06 13.71 1.71
N VAL A 87 8.78 13.67 2.83
CA VAL A 87 8.40 14.33 4.09
C VAL A 87 9.30 15.53 4.33
N ARG A 88 8.69 16.69 4.60
CA ARG A 88 9.42 17.92 4.94
C ARG A 88 9.91 17.85 6.40
N ARG A 89 11.21 18.05 6.59
CA ARG A 89 11.86 18.11 7.90
C ARG A 89 11.81 19.52 8.47
N ALA A 90 12.12 19.63 9.77
CA ALA A 90 12.16 20.90 10.48
C ALA A 90 13.19 21.90 9.91
N ASP A 91 14.27 21.38 9.33
CA ASP A 91 15.31 22.15 8.63
C ASP A 91 14.87 22.64 7.22
N GLY A 92 13.65 22.30 6.79
CA GLY A 92 13.10 22.68 5.49
C GLY A 92 13.46 21.72 4.35
N ALA A 93 14.31 20.72 4.58
CA ALA A 93 14.65 19.71 3.57
C ALA A 93 13.52 18.71 3.36
N TYR A 94 13.40 18.19 2.13
CA TYR A 94 12.52 17.06 1.81
C TYR A 94 13.34 15.79 1.79
N VAL A 95 12.87 14.76 2.50
CA VAL A 95 13.51 13.43 2.50
C VAL A 95 12.51 12.36 2.11
N ALA A 96 12.99 11.38 1.35
CA ALA A 96 12.35 10.09 1.18
C ALA A 96 13.20 9.04 1.91
N ARG A 97 12.55 8.19 2.70
CA ARG A 97 13.17 7.03 3.37
C ARG A 97 13.14 5.77 2.50
N GLY A 98 12.32 5.75 1.45
CA GLY A 98 12.09 4.63 0.57
C GLY A 98 11.63 3.37 1.30
N ALA A 99 11.99 2.21 0.73
CA ALA A 99 11.66 0.90 1.28
C ALA A 99 12.56 0.53 2.48
N ALA A 100 12.17 0.97 3.68
CA ALA A 100 12.88 0.60 4.91
C ALA A 100 12.76 -0.91 5.24
N PRO A 101 13.85 -1.60 5.65
CA PRO A 101 13.82 -3.03 6.01
C PRO A 101 12.77 -3.39 7.07
N ALA A 102 12.56 -2.53 8.06
CA ALA A 102 11.55 -2.73 9.11
C ALA A 102 10.12 -2.80 8.54
N HIS A 103 9.79 -1.91 7.59
CA HIS A 103 8.50 -1.95 6.90
C HIS A 103 8.34 -3.21 6.05
N LEU A 104 9.39 -3.66 5.36
CA LEU A 104 9.34 -4.90 4.57
C LEU A 104 9.11 -6.13 5.46
N ALA A 105 9.79 -6.22 6.60
CA ALA A 105 9.58 -7.29 7.58
C ALA A 105 8.14 -7.29 8.11
N LEU A 106 7.61 -6.11 8.44
CA LEU A 106 6.22 -5.95 8.89
C LEU A 106 5.21 -6.36 7.81
N MET A 107 5.40 -5.89 6.58
CA MET A 107 4.54 -6.24 5.45
C MET A 107 4.58 -7.75 5.17
N ARG A 108 5.76 -8.38 5.19
CA ARG A 108 5.89 -9.82 4.98
C ARG A 108 5.24 -10.64 6.09
N ARG A 109 5.32 -10.18 7.34
CA ARG A 109 4.66 -10.81 8.50
C ARG A 109 3.13 -10.81 8.38
N HIS A 110 2.55 -9.75 7.81
CA HIS A 110 1.09 -9.58 7.77
C HIS A 110 0.44 -9.88 6.41
N ALA A 111 1.21 -9.94 5.33
CA ALA A 111 0.72 -10.36 4.02
C ALA A 111 0.51 -11.88 4.00
N GLY A 112 -0.67 -12.32 3.57
CA GLY A 112 -1.01 -13.73 3.45
C GLY A 112 -0.18 -14.49 2.40
N PRO A 113 -0.28 -15.83 2.37
CA PRO A 113 0.57 -16.69 1.54
C PRO A 113 0.44 -16.46 0.03
N GLY A 114 -0.70 -15.93 -0.43
CA GLY A 114 -0.93 -15.59 -1.85
C GLY A 114 -0.57 -14.15 -2.24
N VAL A 115 -0.11 -13.32 -1.29
CA VAL A 115 0.20 -11.90 -1.53
C VAL A 115 1.72 -11.70 -1.51
N GLY A 116 2.25 -11.19 -2.62
CA GLY A 116 3.64 -10.79 -2.73
C GLY A 116 3.92 -9.46 -2.04
N VAL A 117 5.19 -9.20 -1.71
CA VAL A 117 5.66 -7.91 -1.17
C VAL A 117 6.65 -7.32 -2.14
N LYS A 118 6.43 -6.07 -2.56
CA LYS A 118 7.30 -5.32 -3.48
C LYS A 118 7.93 -4.13 -2.75
N ALA A 119 9.25 -4.16 -2.62
CA ALA A 119 10.03 -2.99 -2.20
C ALA A 119 10.10 -1.98 -3.35
N ALA A 120 9.76 -0.73 -3.07
CA ALA A 120 9.84 0.40 -3.99
C ALA A 120 9.97 1.72 -3.21
N GLY A 121 10.75 2.64 -3.73
CA GLY A 121 11.05 3.95 -3.17
C GLY A 121 11.86 4.76 -4.15
#